data_AF-A0A8X6N9N4-F1
#
_entry.id   AF-A0A8X6N9N4-F1
#
_cell.length_a   1.000
_cell.length_b   1.000
_cell.length_c   1.000
_cell.angle_alpha   90.00
_cell.angle_beta   90.00
_cell.angle_gamma   90.00
#
_symmetry.space_group_name_H-M   'P 1'
#
loop_
_entity.id
_entity.type
_entity.pdbx_description
1 polymer ?
#
loop_
_entity_poly.entity_id
_entity_poly.type
_entity_poly.pdbx_seq_one_letter_code
_entity_poly.pdbx_strand_id
1 'polypeptide(L)' 'FQTLKQCLITPPVLREINDTKPFIIQTDASSYALRAVLLQGESPAD' A
#
# COMPACT_ATOMS: atom_id res chain seq x y z
N PHE A 1 -1.60 8.10 17.34
CA PHE A 1 -0.73 7.60 16.24
C PHE A 1 -0.52 6.08 16.29
N GLN A 2 -0.30 5.46 17.47
CA GLN A 2 -0.08 4.01 17.56
C GLN A 2 -1.24 3.18 17.00
N THR A 3 -2.48 3.57 17.29
CA THR A 3 -3.67 2.91 16.74
C THR A 3 -3.67 2.89 15.20
N LEU A 4 -3.30 4.00 14.56
CA LEU A 4 -3.23 4.07 13.10
C LEU A 4 -2.12 3.19 12.54
N LYS A 5 -0.94 3.18 13.16
CA LYS A 5 0.13 2.25 12.78
C LYS A 5 -0.34 0.81 12.87
N GLN A 6 -1.04 0.46 13.94
CA GLN A 6 -1.58 -0.88 14.13
C GLN A 6 -2.56 -1.23 13.02
N CYS A 7 -3.48 -0.33 12.67
CA CYS A 7 -4.42 -0.55 11.56
C CYS A 7 -3.72 -0.76 10.20
N LEU A 8 -2.62 -0.06 9.93
CA LEU A 8 -1.88 -0.20 8.66
C LEU A 8 -1.18 -1.56 8.51
N ILE A 9 -0.81 -2.21 9.61
CA ILE A 9 -0.11 -3.51 9.61
C ILE A 9 -1.04 -4.70 9.86
N THR A 10 -2.36 -4.49 9.88
CA THR A 10 -3.36 -5.53 10.09
C THR A 10 -4.36 -5.59 8.94
N PRO A 11 -5.05 -6.72 8.74
CA PRO A 11 -6.20 -6.78 7.85
C PRO A 11 -7.28 -5.77 8.25
N PRO A 12 -8.02 -5.19 7.29
CA PRO A 12 -7.96 -5.44 5.86
C PRO A 12 -7.02 -4.47 5.13
N VAL A 13 -6.06 -3.81 5.79
CA VAL A 13 -5.11 -2.92 5.09
C VAL A 13 -3.93 -3.73 4.58
N LEU A 14 -3.21 -4.41 5.46
CA LEU A 14 -2.22 -5.39 5.07
C LEU A 14 -2.93 -6.73 4.81
N ARG A 15 -2.81 -7.23 3.58
CA ARG A 15 -3.46 -8.47 3.13
C ARG A 15 -2.42 -9.43 2.57
N GLU A 16 -2.77 -10.71 2.58
CA GLU A 16 -2.03 -11.72 1.83
C GLU A 16 -2.15 -11.49 0.32
N ILE A 17 -1.17 -12.04 -0.41
CA ILE A 17 -1.10 -11.91 -1.86
C ILE A 17 -2.29 -12.63 -2.49
N ASN A 18 -2.99 -11.94 -3.38
CA ASN A 18 -3.96 -12.54 -4.28
C ASN A 18 -3.34 -12.70 -5.67
N ASP A 19 -3.16 -13.96 -6.09
CA ASP A 19 -2.54 -14.37 -7.37
C ASP A 19 -3.41 -14.06 -8.61
N THR A 20 -4.71 -13.82 -8.42
CA THR A 20 -5.63 -13.44 -9.49
C THR A 20 -5.64 -11.94 -9.79
N LYS A 21 -4.98 -11.12 -8.95
CA LYS A 21 -5.00 -9.65 -9.04
C LYS A 21 -3.66 -9.08 -9.50
N PRO A 22 -3.66 -8.02 -10.32
CA PRO A 22 -2.42 -7.34 -10.69
C PRO A 22 -1.80 -6.63 -9.48
N PHE A 23 -0.48 -6.49 -9.52
CA PHE A 23 0.27 -5.62 -8.62
C PHE A 23 0.37 -4.21 -9.19
N ILE A 24 0.24 -3.20 -8.33
CA ILE A 24 0.44 -1.79 -8.66
C ILE A 24 1.51 -1.24 -7.72
N ILE A 25 2.51 -0.55 -8.27
CA ILE A 25 3.50 0.17 -7.47
C ILE A 25 3.24 1.66 -7.62
N GLN A 26 2.97 2.33 -6.50
CA GLN A 26 2.94 3.79 -6.44
C GLN A 26 4.25 4.27 -5.85
N THR A 27 4.94 5.15 -6.58
CA THR A 27 6.20 5.75 -6.12
C THR A 27 6.08 7.27 -6.09
N ASP A 28 6.61 7.88 -5.04
CA ASP A 28 6.77 9.32 -4.93
C ASP A 28 8.22 9.64 -4.57
N ALA A 29 8.81 10.63 -5.23
CA ALA A 29 10.20 11.00 -5.06
C ALA A 29 10.32 12.50 -4.78
N SER A 30 11.09 12.83 -3.76
CA SER A 30 11.49 14.19 -3.41
C SER A 30 13.01 14.33 -3.51
N SER A 31 13.52 15.55 -3.42
CA SER A 31 14.97 15.80 -3.33
C SER A 31 15.64 15.17 -2.10
N TYR A 32 14.86 14.78 -1.09
CA TYR A 32 15.37 14.17 0.14
C TYR A 32 15.26 12.64 0.14
N ALA A 33 14.15 12.09 -0.37
CA ALA A 33 13.85 10.66 -0.26
C ALA A 33 12.93 10.14 -1.36
N LEU A 34 13.04 8.84 -1.61
CA LEU A 34 12.13 8.04 -2.41
C LEU A 34 11.17 7.27 -1.49
N ARG A 35 9.90 7.18 -1.88
CA ARG A 35 8.85 6.43 -1.19
C ARG A 35 8.13 5.54 -2.19
N ALA A 36 7.73 4.36 -1.74
CA ALA A 36 6.97 3.42 -2.55
C ALA A 36 5.92 2.69 -1.72
N VAL A 37 4.79 2.35 -2.35
CA VAL A 37 3.75 1.48 -1.81
C VAL A 37 3.42 0.43 -2.87
N LEU A 38 3.41 -0.85 -2.46
CA LEU A 38 2.96 -1.97 -3.28
C LEU A 38 1.51 -2.28 -2.93
N LEU A 39 0.65 -2.29 -3.94
CA LEU A 39 -0.79 -2.53 -3.84
C LEU A 39 -1.18 -3.72 -4.72
N GLN A 40 -2.35 -4.30 -4.45
CA GLN A 40 -2.95 -5.31 -5.31
C GLN A 40 -4.43 -5.02 -5.57
N GLY A 41 -4.85 -5.17 -6.83
CA GLY A 41 -6.23 -4.95 -7.26
C GLY A 41 -6.49 -3.54 -7.79
N GLU A 42 -7.74 -3.10 -7.75
CA GLU A 42 -8.15 -1.78 -8.24
C GLU A 42 -7.52 -0.69 -7.37
N SER A 43 -6.96 0.34 -8.02
CA SER A 43 -6.61 1.58 -7.31
C SER A 43 -7.86 2.07 -6.57
N PRO A 44 -7.76 2.56 -5.32
CA PRO A 44 -8.84 3.36 -4.76
C PRO A 44 -9.17 4.41 -5.81
N ALA A 45 -10.42 4.47 -6.27
CA ALA A 45 -10.85 5.47 -7.21
C ALA A 45 -10.49 6.85 -6.65
N ASP A 46 -9.93 7.72 -7.51
CA ASP A 46 -9.69 9.13 -7.20
C ASP A 46 -10.99 9.83 -6.74
#